data_AF-A0A7C6AWS5-F1
#
_entry.id   AF-A0A7C6AWS5-F1
#
_cell.length_a   1.000
_cell.length_b   1.000
_cell.length_c   1.000
_cell.angle_alpha   90.00
_cell.angle_beta   90.00
_cell.angle_gamma   90.00
#
_symmetry.space_group_name_H-M   'P 1'
#
loop_
_entity.id
_entity.type
_entity.pdbx_description
1 polymer ?
#
loop_
_entity_poly.entity_id
_entity_poly.type
_entity_poly.pdbx_seq_one_letter_code
_entity_poly.pdbx_strand_id
1 'polypeptide(L)'
;MALLLVRCVCLSILGVWQQPGGITGQYLHIISDVLTLFILVELTRSLVDYFSEHRLRLTFIVDAAIAFVLREIMIKLFEHKISTDEIYALSILLMVMGTLRIASVLVFQRERQMLQDNQKKH
;
A
#
# COMPACT_ATOMS: atom_id res chain seq x y z
N MET A 1 31.34 39.24 20.06
CA MET A 1 31.86 37.96 19.50
C MET A 1 30.78 36.89 19.37
N ALA A 2 29.95 36.65 20.40
CA ALA A 2 28.84 35.68 20.35
C ALA A 2 27.78 35.94 19.24
N LEU A 3 27.46 37.21 18.93
CA LEU A 3 26.50 37.53 17.86
C LEU A 3 26.98 37.16 16.45
N LEU A 4 28.30 37.12 16.21
CA LEU A 4 28.89 36.74 14.92
C LEU A 4 28.83 35.23 14.68
N LEU A 5 28.97 34.43 15.76
CA LEU A 5 28.82 32.97 15.71
C LEU A 5 27.38 32.56 15.39
N VAL A 6 26.38 33.20 16.01
CA VAL A 6 24.96 32.92 15.74
C VAL A 6 24.60 33.24 14.30
N ARG A 7 25.12 34.35 13.73
CA ARG A 7 24.91 34.70 12.32
C ARG A 7 25.56 33.73 11.35
N CYS A 8 26.74 33.20 11.69
CA CYS A 8 27.45 32.22 10.87
C CYS A 8 26.73 30.87 10.85
N VAL A 9 26.29 30.39 12.02
CA VAL A 9 25.55 29.12 12.14
C VAL A 9 24.20 29.22 11.43
N CYS A 10 23.49 30.35 11.55
CA CYS A 10 22.27 30.58 10.78
C CYS A 10 22.51 30.62 9.27
N LEU A 11 23.61 31.21 8.79
CA LEU A 11 23.94 31.22 7.36
C LEU A 11 24.31 29.82 6.84
N SER A 12 25.02 29.02 7.62
CA SER A 12 25.37 27.64 7.26
C SER A 12 24.13 26.74 7.20
N ILE A 13 23.17 26.94 8.12
CA ILE A 13 21.91 26.21 8.10
C ILE A 13 21.06 26.66 6.90
N LEU A 14 20.91 27.97 6.64
CA LEU A 14 20.15 28.47 5.50
C LEU A 14 20.77 28.10 4.14
N GLY A 15 22.10 28.04 4.04
CA GLY A 15 22.84 27.66 2.84
C GLY A 15 22.77 26.16 2.52
N VAL A 16 22.59 25.30 3.53
CA VAL A 16 22.37 23.85 3.33
C VAL A 16 20.98 23.55 2.75
N TRP A 17 19.99 24.44 2.94
CA TRP A 17 18.64 24.25 2.40
C TRP A 17 18.49 24.57 0.90
N GLN A 18 19.55 25.05 0.23
CA GLN A 18 19.51 25.43 -1.18
C GLN A 18 20.30 24.47 -2.10
N GLN A 19 20.20 23.15 -1.87
CA GLN A 19 20.62 22.14 -2.86
C GLN A 19 19.40 21.67 -3.67
N PRO A 20 19.05 22.34 -4.79
CA PRO A 20 18.13 21.76 -5.76
C PRO A 20 18.88 20.71 -6.58
N GLY A 21 18.45 19.44 -6.47
CA GLY A 21 18.79 18.40 -7.44
C GLY A 21 19.86 17.41 -7.00
N GLY A 22 19.61 16.65 -5.94
CA GLY A 22 20.26 15.36 -5.74
C GLY A 22 19.47 14.27 -6.46
N ILE A 23 20.16 13.37 -7.17
CA ILE A 23 19.93 11.96 -7.62
C ILE A 23 18.54 11.28 -7.44
N THR A 24 17.67 11.74 -6.56
CA THR A 24 16.33 11.24 -6.23
C THR A 24 15.40 11.09 -7.45
N GLY A 25 15.52 11.98 -8.45
CA GLY A 25 14.66 11.95 -9.64
C GLY A 25 14.78 10.66 -10.47
N GLN A 26 15.95 10.02 -10.48
CA GLN A 26 16.17 8.81 -11.28
C GLN A 26 15.59 7.56 -10.61
N TYR A 27 15.54 7.51 -9.28
CA TYR A 27 14.90 6.43 -8.53
C TYR A 27 13.37 6.50 -8.66
N LEU A 28 12.79 7.70 -8.66
CA LEU A 28 11.34 7.88 -8.83
C LEU A 28 10.84 7.30 -10.16
N HIS A 29 11.63 7.42 -11.23
CA HIS A 29 11.26 6.83 -12.52
C HIS A 29 11.25 5.29 -12.49
N ILE A 30 12.29 4.68 -11.89
CA ILE A 30 12.37 3.22 -11.76
C ILE A 30 11.26 2.69 -10.84
N ILE A 31 10.99 3.39 -9.73
CA ILE A 31 9.89 3.08 -8.83
C ILE A 31 8.56 3.17 -9.58
N SER A 32 8.33 4.25 -10.33
CA SER A 32 7.12 4.45 -11.15
C SER A 32 6.90 3.37 -12.24
N ASP A 33 7.97 2.78 -12.77
CA ASP A 33 7.87 1.69 -13.75
C ASP A 33 7.57 0.34 -13.06
N VAL A 34 8.29 0.00 -11.99
CA VAL A 34 8.04 -1.22 -11.20
C VAL A 34 6.63 -1.20 -10.62
N LEU A 35 6.22 -0.05 -10.10
CA LEU A 35 5.06 0.68 -10.56
C LEU A 35 3.92 -0.02 -11.29
N THR A 36 3.63 0.57 -12.42
CA THR A 36 2.79 0.04 -13.47
C THR A 36 2.89 -1.49 -13.62
N LEU A 37 4.10 -2.08 -13.52
CA LEU A 37 4.28 -3.54 -13.67
C LEU A 37 3.61 -4.38 -12.57
N PHE A 38 3.62 -3.95 -11.32
CA PHE A 38 2.94 -4.68 -10.25
C PHE A 38 1.42 -4.64 -10.40
N ILE A 39 0.86 -3.51 -10.85
CA ILE A 39 -0.58 -3.40 -11.18
C ILE A 39 -0.92 -4.41 -12.28
N LEU A 40 -0.05 -4.54 -13.28
CA LEU A 40 -0.21 -5.52 -14.35
C LEU A 40 -0.17 -6.97 -13.84
N VAL A 41 0.73 -7.28 -12.89
CA VAL A 41 0.79 -8.60 -12.24
C VAL A 41 -0.48 -8.87 -11.43
N GLU A 42 -1.00 -7.88 -10.71
CA GLU A 42 -2.25 -7.96 -9.95
C GLU A 42 -3.44 -8.29 -10.85
N LEU A 43 -3.57 -7.58 -11.97
CA LEU A 43 -4.62 -7.79 -12.97
C LEU A 43 -4.51 -9.17 -13.61
N THR A 44 -3.29 -9.60 -13.94
CA THR A 44 -3.05 -10.93 -14.50
C THR A 44 -3.42 -12.02 -13.50
N ARG A 45 -3.06 -11.87 -12.22
CA ARG A 45 -3.44 -12.80 -11.16
C ARG A 45 -4.96 -12.86 -11.00
N SER A 46 -5.64 -11.71 -10.95
CA SER A 46 -7.10 -11.63 -10.89
C SER A 46 -7.76 -12.30 -12.09
N LEU A 47 -7.16 -12.19 -13.28
CA LEU A 47 -7.68 -12.81 -14.50
C LEU A 47 -7.44 -14.33 -14.52
N VAL A 48 -6.28 -14.80 -14.07
CA VAL A 48 -5.98 -16.23 -13.92
C VAL A 48 -6.92 -16.88 -12.91
N ASP A 49 -7.13 -16.25 -11.76
CA ASP A 49 -8.07 -16.74 -10.74
C ASP A 49 -9.51 -16.83 -11.26
N TYR A 50 -9.93 -15.84 -12.06
CA TYR A 50 -11.24 -15.84 -12.70
C TYR A 50 -11.42 -17.05 -13.62
N PHE A 51 -10.39 -17.41 -14.40
CA PHE A 51 -10.44 -18.56 -15.31
C PHE A 51 -10.30 -19.91 -14.62
N SER A 52 -9.49 -19.99 -13.55
CA SER A 52 -9.08 -21.27 -12.98
C SER A 52 -10.16 -21.93 -12.11
N GLU A 53 -11.08 -21.17 -11.50
CA GLU A 53 -11.99 -21.73 -10.49
C GLU A 53 -13.49 -21.71 -10.89
N HIS A 54 -13.92 -20.97 -11.91
CA HIS A 54 -15.35 -20.75 -12.30
C HIS A 54 -16.31 -20.37 -11.13
N ARG A 55 -15.77 -20.19 -9.92
CA ARG A 55 -16.39 -19.78 -8.66
C ARG A 55 -15.39 -18.84 -8.00
N LEU A 56 -15.71 -17.55 -8.00
CA LEU A 56 -14.92 -16.48 -7.40
C LEU A 56 -14.75 -16.75 -5.89
N ARG A 57 -13.67 -17.42 -5.49
CA ARG A 57 -13.29 -17.49 -4.08
C ARG A 57 -12.82 -16.10 -3.67
N LEU A 58 -13.73 -15.35 -3.05
CA LEU A 58 -13.53 -13.97 -2.58
C LEU A 58 -12.19 -13.79 -1.84
N THR A 59 -11.76 -14.82 -1.13
CA THR A 59 -10.53 -14.87 -0.34
C THR A 59 -9.26 -14.60 -1.14
N PHE A 60 -9.20 -14.99 -2.42
CA PHE A 60 -8.01 -14.75 -3.25
C PHE A 60 -7.96 -13.33 -3.81
N ILE A 61 -9.11 -12.77 -4.22
CA ILE A 61 -9.21 -11.37 -4.67
C ILE A 61 -8.77 -10.42 -3.56
N VAL A 62 -9.18 -10.71 -2.32
CA VAL A 62 -8.78 -9.90 -1.17
C VAL A 62 -7.28 -10.02 -0.89
N ASP A 63 -6.66 -11.17 -1.16
CA ASP A 63 -5.20 -11.35 -0.99
C ASP A 63 -4.41 -10.49 -2.00
N ALA A 64 -4.85 -10.45 -3.26
CA ALA A 64 -4.32 -9.55 -4.27
C ALA A 64 -4.56 -8.07 -3.90
N ALA A 65 -5.75 -7.73 -3.40
CA ALA A 65 -6.03 -6.37 -2.96
C ALA A 65 -5.10 -5.90 -1.82
N ILE A 66 -4.74 -6.80 -0.88
CA ILE A 66 -3.78 -6.49 0.19
C ILE A 66 -2.39 -6.21 -0.40
N ALA A 67 -1.92 -7.03 -1.34
CA ALA A 67 -0.64 -6.82 -2.03
C ALA A 67 -0.61 -5.49 -2.79
N PHE A 68 -1.72 -5.14 -3.47
CA PHE A 68 -1.92 -3.84 -4.11
C PHE A 68 -1.73 -2.67 -3.13
N VAL A 69 -2.36 -2.72 -1.96
CA VAL A 69 -2.26 -1.62 -0.99
C VAL A 69 -0.90 -1.55 -0.31
N LEU A 70 -0.27 -2.69 -0.03
CA LEU A 70 1.10 -2.75 0.50
C LEU A 70 2.10 -2.02 -0.40
N ARG A 71 1.90 -2.09 -1.72
CA ARG A 71 2.75 -1.37 -2.65
C ARG A 71 2.61 0.15 -2.50
N GLU A 72 1.38 0.65 -2.38
CA GLU A 72 1.08 2.09 -2.30
C GLU A 72 1.76 2.72 -1.09
N ILE A 73 1.82 1.96 -0.01
CA ILE A 73 2.54 2.32 1.21
C ILE A 73 4.05 2.32 0.98
N MET A 74 4.61 1.31 0.31
CA MET A 74 6.04 1.27 0.00
C MET A 74 6.47 2.48 -0.84
N ILE A 75 5.66 2.87 -1.83
CA ILE A 75 5.94 4.02 -2.72
C ILE A 75 6.00 5.31 -1.95
N LYS A 76 4.94 5.60 -1.19
CA LYS A 76 4.84 6.81 -0.39
C LYS A 76 5.93 6.91 0.67
N LEU A 77 6.37 5.76 1.19
CA LEU A 77 7.50 5.68 2.12
C LEU A 77 8.83 6.03 1.43
N PHE A 78 9.03 5.59 0.19
CA PHE A 78 10.26 5.82 -0.58
C PHE A 78 10.35 7.21 -1.20
N GLU A 79 9.23 7.85 -1.52
CA GLU A 79 9.22 9.21 -2.09
C GLU A 79 9.71 10.28 -1.08
N HIS A 80 9.89 9.92 0.20
CA HIS A 80 10.42 10.75 1.29
C HIS A 80 9.76 12.13 1.44
N LYS A 81 8.57 12.30 0.84
CA LYS A 81 7.68 13.46 0.93
C LYS A 81 6.45 13.11 1.77
N ILE A 82 6.68 12.46 2.91
CA ILE A 82 5.57 12.10 3.78
C ILE A 82 5.08 13.37 4.49
N SER A 83 4.10 14.03 3.87
CA SER A 83 3.26 15.01 4.55
C SER A 83 2.41 14.27 5.57
N THR A 84 2.23 14.87 6.74
CA THR A 84 1.55 14.23 7.88
C THR A 84 0.14 13.76 7.53
N ASP A 85 -0.53 14.46 6.61
CA ASP A 85 -1.85 14.11 6.08
C ASP A 85 -1.87 12.78 5.32
N GLU A 86 -0.80 12.44 4.60
CA GLU A 86 -0.75 11.20 3.81
C GLU A 86 -0.60 9.96 4.70
N ILE A 87 0.08 10.08 5.84
CA ILE A 87 0.18 9.00 6.84
C ILE A 87 -1.21 8.67 7.38
N TYR A 88 -2.02 9.68 7.67
CA TYR A 88 -3.39 9.48 8.14
C TYR A 88 -4.26 8.82 7.07
N ALA A 89 -4.16 9.27 5.81
CA ALA A 89 -4.88 8.64 4.69
C ALA A 89 -4.49 7.16 4.51
N LEU A 90 -3.19 6.85 4.54
CA LEU A 90 -2.68 5.47 4.45
C LEU A 90 -3.11 4.60 5.63
N SER A 91 -3.12 5.14 6.84
CA SER A 91 -3.55 4.40 8.04
C SER A 91 -5.02 4.02 7.97
N ILE A 92 -5.88 4.96 7.53
CA ILE A 92 -7.31 4.70 7.34
C ILE A 92 -7.52 3.69 6.20
N LEU A 93 -6.80 3.84 5.08
CA LEU A 93 -6.87 2.91 3.96
C LEU A 93 -6.51 1.48 4.40
N LEU A 94 -5.42 1.32 5.14
CA LEU A 94 -5.01 0.03 5.72
C LEU A 94 -6.08 -0.55 6.64
N MET A 95 -6.70 0.29 7.46
CA MET A 95 -7.77 -0.13 8.37
C MET A 95 -8.99 -0.65 7.62
N VAL A 96 -9.41 0.03 6.54
CA VAL A 96 -10.54 -0.40 5.69
C VAL A 96 -10.22 -1.72 4.98
N MET A 97 -9.00 -1.86 4.45
CA MET A 97 -8.56 -3.09 3.78
C MET A 97 -8.44 -4.27 4.74
N GLY A 98 -7.88 -4.05 5.93
CA GLY A 98 -7.78 -5.05 6.98
C GLY A 98 -9.15 -5.51 7.48
N THR A 99 -10.09 -4.58 7.68
CA THR A 99 -11.47 -4.92 8.07
C THR A 99 -12.21 -5.68 6.98
N LEU A 100 -12.05 -5.30 5.70
CA LEU A 100 -12.56 -6.06 4.56
C LEU A 100 -12.00 -7.50 4.52
N ARG A 101 -10.71 -7.68 4.83
CA ARG A 101 -10.09 -9.02 4.92
C ARG A 101 -10.75 -9.87 5.99
N ILE A 102 -10.89 -9.33 7.19
CA ILE A 102 -11.49 -10.05 8.31
C ILE A 102 -12.96 -10.36 8.02
N ALA A 103 -13.71 -9.41 7.47
CA ALA A 103 -15.11 -9.60 7.08
C ALA A 103 -15.26 -10.67 5.99
N SER A 104 -14.42 -10.64 4.95
CA SER A 104 -14.43 -11.64 3.88
C SER A 104 -14.16 -13.06 4.42
N VAL A 105 -13.19 -13.20 5.32
CA VAL A 105 -12.87 -14.50 5.94
C VAL A 105 -14.02 -14.99 6.83
N LEU A 106 -14.62 -14.11 7.63
CA LEU A 106 -15.75 -14.47 8.49
C LEU A 106 -16.99 -14.87 7.69
N VAL A 107 -17.35 -14.11 6.65
CA VAL A 107 -18.48 -14.45 5.77
C VAL A 107 -18.26 -15.79 5.06
N PHE A 108 -17.05 -16.03 4.55
CA PHE A 108 -16.73 -17.29 3.89
C PHE A 108 -16.83 -18.50 4.84
N GLN A 109 -16.43 -18.34 6.11
CA GLN A 109 -16.60 -19.39 7.12
C GLN A 109 -18.07 -19.63 7.46
N ARG A 110 -18.89 -18.58 7.54
CA ARG A 110 -20.33 -18.68 7.82
C ARG A 110 -21.06 -19.46 6.74
N GLU A 111 -20.76 -19.19 5.48
CA GLU A 111 -21.36 -19.88 4.34
C GLU A 111 -21.06 -21.40 4.39
N ARG A 112 -19.82 -21.77 4.75
CA ARG A 112 -19.42 -23.19 4.91
C ARG A 112 -20.12 -23.88 6.08
N GLN A 113 -20.33 -23.19 7.20
CA GLN A 113 -21.05 -23.74 8.35
C GLN A 113 -22.52 -24.02 8.03
N MET A 114 -23.21 -23.12 7.32
CA MET A 114 -24.63 -23.30 6.96
C MET A 114 -24.85 -24.50 6.05
N LEU A 115 -23.93 -24.76 5.12
CA LEU A 115 -23.98 -25.92 4.23
C LEU A 115 -23.78 -27.25 4.99
N GLN A 116 -22.88 -27.28 5.98
CA GLN A 116 -22.66 -28.47 6.81
C GLN A 116 -23.82 -28.77 7.76
N ASP A 117 -24.47 -27.74 8.30
CA ASP A 117 -25.60 -27.90 9.22
C ASP A 117 -26.86 -28.40 8.49
N ASN A 118 -27.03 -28.02 7.22
CA ASN A 118 -28.12 -28.52 6.38
C ASN A 118 -27.96 -30.02 6.05
N GLN A 119 -26.72 -30.49 5.85
CA GLN A 119 -26.42 -31.90 5.55
C GLN A 119 -26.59 -32.84 6.75
N LYS A 120 -26.51 -32.35 7.98
CA LYS A 120 -26.75 -33.15 9.20
C LYS A 120 -28.23 -33.39 9.51
N LYS A 121 -29.12 -32.70 8.81
CA LYS A 121 -30.57 -32.74 9.05
C LYS A 121 -31.30 -33.76 8.16
N HIS A 122 -30.56 -34.45 7.28
CA HIS A 122 -30.98 -35.60 6.48
C HIS A 122 -30.32 -36.88 7.00
#